data_AF-A0A1V3NV14-F1
#
_entry.id   AF-A0A1V3NV14-F1
#
_cell.length_a   1.000
_cell.length_b   1.000
_cell.length_c   1.000
_cell.angle_alpha   90.00
_cell.angle_beta   90.00
_cell.angle_gamma   90.00
#
_symmetry.space_group_name_H-M   'P 1'
#
loop_
_entity.id
_entity.type
_entity.pdbx_description
1 polymer ?
#
loop_
_entity_poly.entity_id
_entity_poly.type
_entity_poly.pdbx_seq_one_letter_code
_entity_poly.pdbx_strand_id
1 'polypeptide(L)'
;MPAQYVAPSKFGLFRIVRHGRRWRSLLGDCELARHDDVAAALAYLHASCPRARLPAALEHWRYLGEPPARLVQISVNDNDDWLLAG
;
A
#
# COMPACT_ATOMS: atom_id res chain seq x y z
N MET A 1 4.73 4.97 7.98
CA MET A 1 4.59 5.21 6.52
C MET A 1 3.12 5.38 6.17
N PRO A 2 2.73 6.38 5.35
CA PRO A 2 1.34 6.56 4.94
C PRO A 2 0.82 5.32 4.20
N ALA A 3 -0.45 4.96 4.43
CA ALA A 3 -1.10 3.86 3.72
C ALA A 3 -1.09 4.11 2.20
N GLN A 4 -0.56 3.15 1.45
CA GLN A 4 -0.40 3.24 0.00
C GLN A 4 -0.78 1.92 -0.67
N TYR A 5 -1.51 2.00 -1.77
CA TYR A 5 -1.73 0.87 -2.68
C TYR A 5 -0.90 1.08 -3.94
N VAL A 6 -0.28 0.01 -4.43
CA VAL A 6 0.61 0.05 -5.60
C VAL A 6 0.19 -1.00 -6.61
N ALA A 7 0.09 -0.61 -7.88
CA ALA A 7 -0.14 -1.51 -9.01
C ALA A 7 0.83 -1.19 -10.16
N PRO A 8 1.66 -2.15 -10.59
CA PRO A 8 2.46 -1.99 -11.79
C PRO A 8 1.58 -2.07 -13.04
N SER A 9 1.96 -1.33 -14.08
CA SER A 9 1.37 -1.44 -15.42
C SER A 9 2.44 -1.22 -16.49
N LYS A 10 2.10 -1.46 -17.74
CA LYS A 10 2.98 -1.13 -18.88
C LYS A 10 3.30 0.37 -19.03
N PHE A 11 2.53 1.26 -18.40
CA PHE A 11 2.74 2.71 -18.44
C PHE A 11 3.54 3.22 -17.23
N GLY A 12 3.91 2.34 -16.30
CA GLY A 12 4.59 2.69 -15.07
C GLY A 12 3.82 2.28 -13.82
N LEU A 13 4.28 2.79 -12.69
CA LEU A 13 3.79 2.45 -11.36
C LEU A 13 2.63 3.36 -10.95
N PHE A 14 1.44 2.79 -10.81
CA PHE A 14 0.29 3.50 -10.27
C PHE A 14 0.26 3.37 -8.75
N ARG A 15 -0.04 4.49 -8.08
CA ARG A 15 -0.07 4.56 -6.62
C ARG A 15 -1.33 5.29 -6.15
N ILE A 16 -2.01 4.74 -5.16
CA ILE A 16 -3.09 5.41 -4.42
C ILE A 16 -2.59 5.64 -3.00
N VAL A 17 -2.31 6.89 -2.64
CA VAL A 17 -1.58 7.24 -1.40
C VAL A 17 -2.46 8.05 -0.47
N ARG A 18 -2.56 7.63 0.78
CA ARG A 18 -3.22 8.41 1.82
C ARG A 18 -2.30 9.50 2.32
N HIS A 19 -2.71 10.75 2.16
CA HIS A 19 -2.00 11.91 2.67
C HIS A 19 -2.92 12.75 3.56
N GLY A 20 -2.81 12.54 4.87
CA GLY A 20 -3.74 13.12 5.85
C GLY A 20 -5.16 12.56 5.68
N ARG A 21 -6.12 13.44 5.40
CA ARG A 21 -7.54 13.08 5.20
C ARG A 21 -7.91 12.75 3.76
N ARG A 22 -6.99 12.92 2.81
CA ARG A 22 -7.26 12.74 1.38
C ARG A 22 -6.41 11.63 0.79
N TRP A 23 -6.92 11.05 -0.28
CA TRP A 23 -6.24 10.08 -1.13
C TRP A 23 -5.75 10.75 -2.40
N ARG A 24 -4.57 10.36 -2.87
CA ARG A 24 -3.94 10.89 -4.08
C ARG A 24 -3.77 9.76 -5.09
N SER A 25 -4.09 10.03 -6.34
CA SER A 25 -3.84 9.14 -7.48
C SER A 25 -2.56 9.57 -8.18
N LEU A 26 -1.57 8.69 -8.29
CA LEU A 26 -0.28 8.99 -8.91
C LEU A 26 0.09 7.98 -10.00
N LEU A 27 0.84 8.46 -11.00
CA LEU A 27 1.59 7.67 -11.98
C LEU A 27 3.07 8.05 -11.89
N GLY A 28 3.92 7.14 -11.43
CA GLY A 28 5.26 7.53 -11.01
C GLY A 28 5.16 8.65 -9.99
N ASP A 29 5.97 9.70 -10.13
CA ASP A 29 5.96 10.88 -9.24
C ASP A 29 4.93 11.96 -9.64
N CYS A 30 4.16 11.74 -10.71
CA CYS A 30 3.12 12.67 -11.14
C CYS A 30 1.82 12.43 -10.35
N GLU A 31 1.38 13.43 -9.58
CA GLU A 31 0.04 13.46 -8.99
C GLU A 31 -0.99 13.81 -10.07
N LEU A 32 -1.99 12.93 -10.24
CA LEU A 32 -3.05 13.10 -11.23
C LEU A 32 -4.29 13.76 -10.62
N ALA A 33 -4.66 13.36 -9.40
CA ALA A 33 -5.85 13.86 -8.71
C ALA A 33 -5.83 13.61 -7.19
N ARG A 34 -6.74 14.30 -6.49
CA ARG A 34 -7.01 14.18 -5.05
C ARG A 34 -8.46 13.81 -4.81
N HIS A 35 -8.69 12.97 -3.80
CA HIS A 35 -9.97 12.36 -3.51
C HIS A 35 -10.20 12.30 -1.99
N ASP A 36 -11.45 12.28 -1.57
CA ASP A 36 -11.77 12.16 -0.14
C ASP A 36 -11.70 10.70 0.35
N ASP A 37 -11.87 9.73 -0.55
CA ASP A 37 -11.79 8.29 -0.25
C ASP A 37 -10.98 7.49 -1.31
N VAL A 38 -10.62 6.26 -0.93
CA VAL A 38 -9.77 5.37 -1.74
C VAL A 38 -10.50 4.80 -2.96
N ALA A 39 -11.82 4.61 -2.88
CA ALA A 39 -12.60 4.05 -3.97
C ALA A 39 -12.74 5.09 -5.10
N ALA A 40 -12.95 6.37 -4.76
CA ALA A 40 -12.93 7.48 -5.71
C ALA A 40 -11.57 7.61 -6.42
N ALA A 41 -10.46 7.42 -5.69
CA ALA A 41 -9.13 7.41 -6.29
C ALA A 41 -8.94 6.27 -7.29
N LEU A 42 -9.38 5.06 -6.93
CA LEU A 42 -9.34 3.90 -7.84
C LEU A 42 -10.21 4.12 -9.08
N ALA A 43 -11.45 4.57 -8.89
CA ALA A 43 -12.38 4.84 -9.99
C ALA A 43 -11.81 5.88 -10.96
N TYR A 44 -11.20 6.94 -10.45
CA TYR A 44 -10.53 7.95 -11.27
C TYR A 44 -9.40 7.36 -12.13
N LEU A 45 -8.56 6.48 -11.57
CA LEU A 45 -7.49 5.84 -12.33
C LEU A 45 -8.02 4.94 -13.43
N HIS A 46 -9.10 4.19 -13.17
CA HIS A 46 -9.76 3.37 -14.19
C HIS A 46 -10.37 4.21 -15.31
N ALA A 47 -11.02 5.32 -14.97
CA ALA A 47 -11.63 6.22 -15.94
C ALA A 47 -10.60 7.00 -16.77
N SER A 48 -9.53 7.48 -16.12
CA SER A 48 -8.52 8.34 -16.75
C SER A 48 -7.43 7.55 -17.48
N CYS A 49 -7.19 6.30 -17.09
CA CYS A 49 -6.15 5.44 -17.66
C CYS A 49 -6.70 4.05 -18.03
N PRO A 50 -7.76 3.93 -18.85
CA PRO A 50 -8.38 2.64 -19.15
C PRO A 50 -7.43 1.68 -19.87
N ARG A 51 -6.47 2.22 -20.64
CA ARG A 51 -5.46 1.41 -21.35
C ARG A 51 -4.49 0.71 -20.39
N ALA A 52 -4.35 1.19 -19.14
CA ALA A 52 -3.43 0.63 -18.15
C ALA A 52 -3.90 -0.70 -17.59
N ARG A 53 -5.20 -1.04 -17.71
CA ARG A 53 -5.80 -2.29 -17.24
C ARG A 53 -5.43 -2.61 -15.79
N LEU A 54 -5.57 -1.61 -14.92
CA LEU A 54 -5.30 -1.75 -13.49
C LEU A 54 -6.28 -2.75 -12.85
N PRO A 55 -5.90 -3.41 -11.75
CA PRO A 55 -6.84 -4.26 -11.02
C PRO A 55 -8.04 -3.44 -10.52
N ALA A 56 -9.25 -3.98 -10.69
CA ALA A 56 -10.50 -3.31 -10.31
C ALA A 56 -10.77 -3.32 -8.80
N ALA A 57 -10.15 -4.22 -8.05
CA ALA A 57 -10.30 -4.34 -6.60
C ALA A 57 -8.96 -4.05 -5.89
N LEU A 58 -9.00 -3.30 -4.79
CA LEU A 58 -7.81 -2.91 -4.02
C LEU A 58 -7.08 -4.10 -3.37
N GLU A 59 -7.76 -5.21 -3.12
CA GLU A 59 -7.15 -6.44 -2.61
C GLU A 59 -6.10 -7.04 -3.57
N HIS A 60 -6.23 -6.74 -4.87
CA HIS A 60 -5.25 -7.13 -5.89
C HIS A 60 -4.12 -6.11 -6.07
N TRP A 61 -4.18 -4.99 -5.34
CA TRP A 61 -3.08 -4.03 -5.29
C TRP A 61 -2.15 -4.39 -4.14
N ARG A 62 -0.85 -4.16 -4.32
CA ARG A 62 0.09 -4.32 -3.23
C ARG A 62 -0.12 -3.20 -2.21
N TYR A 63 -0.51 -3.56 -1.00
CA TYR A 63 -0.63 -2.62 0.11
C TYR A 63 0.73 -2.40 0.80
N LEU A 64 1.11 -1.13 0.96
CA LEU A 64 2.27 -0.64 1.67
C LEU A 64 1.76 0.32 2.75
N GLY A 65 1.57 -0.16 3.97
CA GLY A 65 1.09 0.65 5.09
C GLY A 65 1.92 0.39 6.34
N GLU A 66 1.78 1.29 7.31
CA GLU A 66 2.25 1.03 8.66
C GLU A 66 1.54 -0.22 9.21
N PRO A 67 2.27 -1.18 9.83
CA PRO A 67 1.62 -2.28 10.49
C PRO A 67 0.61 -1.73 11.51
N PRO A 68 -0.53 -2.40 11.74
CA PRO A 68 -1.46 -1.96 12.76
C PRO A 68 -0.70 -1.82 14.08
N ALA A 69 -0.92 -0.73 14.82
CA ALA A 69 -0.29 -0.44 16.11
C ALA A 69 -0.57 -1.48 17.23
N ARG A 70 -1.10 -2.65 16.87
CA ARG A 70 -1.39 -3.78 17.76
C ARG A 70 -0.71 -5.05 17.25
N LEU A 71 0.62 -5.00 17.21
CA LEU A 71 1.45 -6.21 17.37
C LEU A 71 2.74 -5.84 18.11
N VAL A 72 2.61 -5.19 19.27
CA VAL A 72 3.56 -5.41 20.36
C VAL A 72 3.02 -6.60 21.13
N GLN A 73 3.65 -7.76 20.91
CA GLN A 73 3.94 -8.81 21.87
C GLN A 73 4.31 -10.08 21.09
N ILE A 74 5.60 -10.30 20.88
CA ILE A 74 6.27 -11.50 21.41
C ILE A 74 7.60 -11.00 21.99
N SER A 75 7.69 -11.14 23.30
CA SER A 75 8.90 -11.06 24.09
C SER A 75 9.83 -12.17 23.61
N VAL A 76 10.94 -11.86 22.95
CA VAL A 76 12.10 -12.77 22.93
C VAL A 76 12.89 -12.45 24.19
N ASN A 77 12.40 -12.98 25.31
CA ASN A 77 13.23 -13.34 26.43
C ASN A 77 13.12 -14.88 26.51
N ASP A 78 13.99 -15.54 25.77
CA ASP A 78 14.24 -16.98 25.78
C ASP A 78 15.76 -17.05 25.56
N ASN A 79 16.57 -16.92 26.62
CA ASN A 79 16.94 -18.01 27.52
C ASN A 79 17.33 -19.30 26.78
N ASP A 80 18.20 -19.18 25.77
CA ASP A 80 18.97 -20.33 25.29
C ASP A 80 20.23 -20.52 26.14
N ASP A 81 19.95 -21.18 27.26
CA ASP A 81 20.83 -21.96 28.10
C ASP A 81 21.51 -23.06 27.26
N TRP A 82 22.66 -22.75 26.65
CA TRP A 82 23.49 -23.74 25.93
C TRP A 82 24.27 -24.66 26.88
N LEU A 83 23.57 -25.36 27.78
CA LEU A 83 24.12 -26.49 28.51
C LEU A 83 23.93 -27.79 27.70
N LEU A 84 25.09 -28.44 27.44
CA LEU A 84 25.33 -29.86 27.17
C LEU A 84 25.24 -30.36 25.72
N ALA A 85 26.40 -30.50 25.07
CA ALA A 85 26.92 -31.78 24.57
C ALA A 85 28.31 -31.62 23.93
N GLY A 86 29.32 -32.33 24.46
CA GLY A 86 30.59 -32.61 23.77
C GLY A 86 31.83 -32.42 24.62
#